data_AF-T1JPD8-F1
#
_entry.id   AF-T1JPD8-F1
#
_cell.length_a   1.000
_cell.length_b   1.000
_cell.length_c   1.000
_cell.angle_alpha   90.00
_cell.angle_beta   90.00
_cell.angle_gamma   90.00
#
_symmetry.space_group_name_H-M   'P 1'
#
loop_
_entity.id
_entity.type
_entity.pdbx_description
1 polymer ?
#
loop_
_entity_poly.entity_id
_entity_poly.type
_entity_poly.pdbx_seq_one_letter_code
_entity_poly.pdbx_strand_id
1 'polypeptide(L)'
;MDILQAESMTIRSPRGKNVHFRVGQVIRHKLGNYNGVIIGWDAEAKAPQSWLYKHYPREDVSFYSSHPHYLILVDERDRIKTRMYERQPFLVAMKNTKIVHKSIDAYFDGFDGAQYIPKESLRNLYPDD
;
A
#
# COMPACT_ATOMS: atom_id res chain seq x y z
N MET A 1 11.88 -14.79 1.84
CA MET A 1 11.35 -13.42 1.69
C MET A 1 10.61 -13.11 2.97
N ASP A 2 10.93 -11.99 3.60
CA ASP A 2 10.20 -11.49 4.76
C ASP A 2 8.79 -11.08 4.29
N ILE A 3 7.79 -11.93 4.55
CA ILE A 3 6.39 -11.65 4.20
C ILE A 3 5.94 -10.50 5.09
N LEU A 4 5.53 -9.39 4.49
CA LEU A 4 4.97 -8.26 5.22
C LEU A 4 3.57 -8.65 5.70
N GLN A 5 3.19 -8.29 6.92
CA GLN A 5 1.82 -8.60 7.37
C GLN A 5 0.77 -7.96 6.45
N ALA A 6 1.06 -6.88 5.73
CA ALA A 6 0.17 -6.34 4.69
C ALA A 6 -0.24 -7.38 3.61
N GLU A 7 0.51 -8.47 3.47
CA GLU A 7 0.21 -9.61 2.60
C GLU A 7 -0.51 -10.77 3.32
N SER A 8 -0.72 -10.67 4.63
CA SER A 8 -1.41 -11.69 5.44
C SER A 8 -2.93 -11.66 5.24
N MET A 9 -3.57 -12.78 5.55
CA MET A 9 -5.04 -12.91 5.59
C MET A 9 -5.70 -12.33 6.85
N THR A 10 -5.01 -11.47 7.61
CA THR A 10 -5.61 -10.80 8.77
C THR A 10 -6.61 -9.73 8.32
N ILE A 11 -7.76 -9.65 8.98
CA ILE A 11 -8.76 -8.60 8.69
C ILE A 11 -8.31 -7.29 9.32
N ARG A 12 -8.41 -6.19 8.58
CA ARG A 12 -8.09 -4.82 8.98
C ARG A 12 -9.37 -4.06 9.30
N SER A 13 -9.84 -4.20 10.53
CA SER A 13 -11.02 -3.51 11.04
C SER A 13 -10.90 -3.25 12.55
N PRO A 14 -11.31 -2.08 13.08
CA PRO A 14 -11.78 -0.92 12.34
C PRO A 14 -10.65 -0.21 11.58
N ARG A 15 -10.97 0.49 10.50
CA ARG A 15 -10.01 1.41 9.87
C ARG A 15 -9.67 2.57 10.80
N GLY A 16 -8.40 2.66 11.18
CA GLY A 16 -7.90 3.71 12.07
C GLY A 16 -8.09 5.11 11.46
N LYS A 17 -8.43 6.10 12.28
CA LYS A 17 -8.70 7.49 11.83
C LYS A 17 -7.55 8.13 11.05
N ASN A 18 -6.32 7.68 11.31
CA ASN A 18 -5.11 8.20 10.69
C ASN A 18 -4.73 7.47 9.39
N VAL A 19 -5.46 6.43 8.98
CA VAL A 19 -5.26 5.73 7.70
C VAL A 19 -6.00 6.51 6.61
N HIS A 20 -5.25 7.31 5.86
CA HIS A 20 -5.82 8.28 4.91
C HIS A 20 -6.18 7.69 3.54
N PHE A 21 -5.54 6.57 3.15
CA PHE A 21 -5.77 5.95 1.86
C PHE A 21 -6.44 4.59 2.01
N ARG A 22 -7.09 4.13 0.92
CA ARG A 22 -7.84 2.88 0.83
C ARG A 22 -7.24 1.97 -0.24
N VAL A 23 -7.48 0.69 -0.11
CA VAL A 23 -7.23 -0.30 -1.15
C VAL A 23 -7.94 0.10 -2.45
N GLY A 24 -7.24 -0.05 -3.57
CA GLY A 24 -7.71 0.33 -4.90
C GLY A 24 -7.45 1.78 -5.28
N GLN A 25 -7.10 2.66 -4.33
CA GLN A 25 -6.72 4.02 -4.69
C GLN A 25 -5.36 4.05 -5.39
N VAL A 26 -5.28 4.87 -6.44
CA VAL A 26 -4.03 5.16 -7.13
C VAL A 26 -3.35 6.33 -6.44
N ILE A 27 -2.04 6.20 -6.23
CA ILE A 27 -1.20 7.20 -5.61
C ILE A 27 -0.04 7.58 -6.51
N ARG A 28 0.57 8.73 -6.21
CA ARG A 28 1.92 9.08 -6.62
C ARG A 28 2.80 9.19 -5.39
N HIS A 29 3.96 8.55 -5.44
CA HIS A 29 4.98 8.69 -4.40
C HIS A 29 5.81 9.95 -4.66
N LYS A 30 5.80 10.91 -3.72
CA LYS A 30 6.40 12.25 -3.87
C LYS A 30 7.90 12.22 -4.20
N LEU A 31 8.68 11.45 -3.44
CA LEU A 31 10.15 11.42 -3.61
C LEU A 31 10.60 10.47 -4.71
N GLY A 32 10.11 9.23 -4.69
CA GLY A 32 10.41 8.22 -5.71
C GLY A 32 9.79 8.48 -7.09
N ASN A 33 8.90 9.48 -7.23
CA ASN A 33 8.34 9.96 -8.48
C ASN A 33 7.62 8.89 -9.34
N TYR A 34 6.98 7.91 -8.70
CA TYR A 34 6.27 6.81 -9.36
C TYR A 34 4.80 6.76 -8.99
N ASN A 35 3.97 6.23 -9.89
CA ASN A 35 2.58 5.92 -9.63
C ASN A 35 2.42 4.47 -9.15
N GLY A 36 1.37 4.21 -8.38
CA GLY A 36 1.06 2.87 -7.92
C GLY A 36 -0.36 2.77 -7.38
N VAL A 37 -0.86 1.55 -7.21
CA VAL A 37 -2.16 1.28 -6.58
C VAL A 37 -1.94 0.59 -5.24
N ILE A 38 -2.72 1.01 -4.25
CA ILE A 38 -2.68 0.41 -2.91
C ILE A 38 -3.40 -0.94 -2.96
N ILE A 39 -2.71 -1.99 -2.54
CA ILE A 39 -3.26 -3.36 -2.40
C ILE A 39 -3.38 -3.80 -0.94
N GLY A 40 -2.94 -2.96 0.00
CA GLY A 40 -3.11 -3.20 1.43
C GLY A 40 -2.56 -2.07 2.28
N TRP A 41 -2.98 -2.01 3.54
CA TRP A 41 -2.49 -1.04 4.52
C TRP A 41 -2.34 -1.67 5.91
N ASP A 42 -1.40 -1.14 6.69
CA ASP A 42 -1.32 -1.38 8.13
C ASP A 42 -1.31 -0.02 8.85
N ALA A 43 -2.09 0.11 9.94
CA ALA A 43 -2.16 1.36 10.71
C ALA A 43 -0.83 1.70 11.40
N GLU A 44 -0.04 0.67 11.68
CA GLU A 44 1.35 0.71 12.14
C GLU A 44 2.12 -0.31 11.30
N ALA A 45 3.38 -0.04 10.97
CA ALA A 45 4.20 -0.98 10.21
C ALA A 45 4.20 -2.37 10.86
N LYS A 46 3.91 -3.38 10.06
CA LYS A 46 3.99 -4.79 10.45
C LYS A 46 5.05 -5.54 9.64
N ALA A 47 6.05 -4.82 9.16
CA ALA A 47 7.23 -5.40 8.53
C ALA A 47 8.13 -6.06 9.60
N PRO A 48 8.87 -7.12 9.26
CA PRO A 48 9.82 -7.72 10.20
C PRO A 48 10.85 -6.72 10.71
N GLN A 49 11.33 -6.93 11.94
CA GLN A 49 12.28 -6.03 12.59
C GLN A 49 13.56 -5.81 11.76
N SER A 50 14.03 -6.86 11.09
CA SER A 50 15.14 -6.82 10.12
C SER A 50 14.89 -5.81 9.00
N TRP A 51 13.68 -5.82 8.44
CA TRP A 51 13.27 -4.89 7.40
C TRP A 51 13.20 -3.46 7.94
N LEU A 52 12.62 -3.26 9.12
CA LEU A 52 12.52 -1.93 9.75
C LEU A 52 13.90 -1.32 9.99
N TYR A 53 14.83 -2.08 10.59
CA TYR A 53 16.20 -1.63 10.83
C TYR A 53 17.03 -1.42 9.55
N LYS A 54 16.61 -2.03 8.43
CA LYS A 54 17.23 -1.81 7.12
C LYS A 54 16.74 -0.51 6.47
N HIS A 55 15.51 -0.09 6.72
CA HIS A 55 14.88 1.05 6.05
C HIS A 55 14.82 2.31 6.91
N TYR A 56 14.99 2.18 8.22
CA TYR A 56 14.89 3.28 9.19
C TYR A 56 16.09 3.31 10.15
N PRO A 57 16.56 4.51 10.55
CA PRO A 57 17.51 4.67 11.66
C PRO A 57 16.99 3.98 12.93
N ARG A 58 17.87 3.32 13.69
CA ARG A 58 17.48 2.49 14.84
C ARG A 58 16.75 3.31 15.90
N GLU A 59 17.23 4.52 16.14
CA GLU A 59 16.70 5.52 17.06
C GLU A 59 15.28 5.99 16.68
N ASP A 60 14.92 5.97 15.40
CA ASP A 60 13.65 6.48 14.90
C ASP A 60 12.66 5.37 14.52
N VAL A 61 13.05 4.09 14.58
CA VAL A 61 12.21 2.97 14.13
C VAL A 61 10.85 2.98 14.80
N SER A 62 10.77 3.22 16.11
CA SER A 62 9.50 3.28 16.84
C SER A 62 8.60 4.42 16.35
N PHE A 63 9.20 5.58 16.06
CA PHE A 63 8.47 6.70 15.48
C PHE A 63 7.97 6.33 14.08
N TYR A 64 8.83 5.85 13.18
CA TYR A 64 8.38 5.55 11.83
C TYR A 64 7.39 4.40 11.78
N SER A 65 7.61 3.30 12.51
CA SER A 65 6.74 2.12 12.51
C SER A 65 5.37 2.35 13.14
N SER A 66 5.19 3.39 13.98
CA SER A 66 3.86 3.72 14.55
C SER A 66 2.93 4.48 13.60
N HIS A 67 3.38 4.76 12.37
CA HIS A 67 2.56 5.44 11.35
C HIS A 67 1.96 4.45 10.34
N PRO A 68 0.91 4.86 9.60
CA PRO A 68 0.35 4.03 8.54
C PRO A 68 1.33 3.75 7.40
N HIS A 69 1.35 2.50 6.98
CA HIS A 69 2.12 2.01 5.84
C HIS A 69 1.21 1.32 4.83
N TYR A 70 1.60 1.38 3.57
CA TYR A 70 0.81 0.92 2.44
C TYR A 70 1.63 -0.03 1.59
N LEU A 71 1.06 -1.18 1.25
CA LEU A 71 1.58 -2.07 0.24
C LEU A 71 1.06 -1.64 -1.13
N ILE A 72 1.97 -1.37 -2.04
CA ILE A 72 1.68 -0.72 -3.33
C ILE A 72 2.20 -1.61 -4.46
N LEU A 73 1.35 -1.85 -5.47
CA LEU A 73 1.81 -2.26 -6.79
C LEU A 73 2.20 -1.02 -7.57
N VAL A 74 3.46 -0.95 -7.97
CA VAL A 74 4.04 0.18 -8.70
C VAL A 74 3.76 0.02 -10.19
N ASP A 75 3.52 1.12 -10.90
CA ASP A 75 3.45 1.09 -12.36
C ASP A 75 4.79 0.58 -12.94
N GLU A 76 4.74 -0.53 -13.70
CA GLU A 76 5.94 -1.17 -14.24
C GLU A 76 6.66 -0.30 -15.28
N ARG A 77 6.00 0.76 -15.79
CA ARG A 77 6.61 1.77 -16.65
C ARG A 77 7.50 2.74 -15.87
N ASP A 78 7.23 2.93 -14.58
CA ASP A 78 7.95 3.91 -13.75
C ASP A 78 9.17 3.29 -13.06
N ARG A 79 9.12 1.99 -12.68
CA ARG A 79 10.20 1.33 -11.91
C ARG A 79 10.32 -0.18 -12.18
N ILE A 80 11.56 -0.68 -12.10
CA ILE A 80 11.87 -2.12 -12.13
C ILE A 80 11.33 -2.85 -10.89
N LYS A 81 11.44 -2.24 -9.70
CA LYS A 81 10.88 -2.82 -8.48
C LYS A 81 9.38 -2.52 -8.42
N THR A 82 8.57 -3.55 -8.60
CA THR A 82 7.13 -3.40 -8.86
C THR A 82 6.24 -3.50 -7.62
N ARG A 83 6.83 -3.75 -6.44
CA ARG A 83 6.14 -3.81 -5.14
C ARG A 83 6.89 -2.99 -4.11
N MET A 84 6.19 -2.12 -3.40
CA MET A 84 6.76 -1.24 -2.37
C MET A 84 5.89 -1.21 -1.11
N TYR A 85 6.54 -1.01 0.04
CA TYR A 85 5.87 -0.80 1.32
C TYR A 85 6.28 0.57 1.83
N GLU A 86 5.35 1.52 1.82
CA GLU A 86 5.66 2.94 1.92
C GLU A 86 4.86 3.64 3.00
N ARG A 87 5.44 4.69 3.54
CA ARG A 87 4.81 5.53 4.56
C ARG A 87 3.84 6.53 3.97
N GLN A 88 2.74 6.77 4.68
CA GLN A 88 1.69 7.73 4.33
C GLN A 88 2.15 9.13 3.87
N PRO A 89 3.12 9.82 4.54
CA PRO A 89 3.44 11.21 4.22
C PRO A 89 4.00 11.42 2.81
N PHE A 90 4.51 10.36 2.18
CA PHE A 90 5.07 10.40 0.84
C PHE A 90 4.06 10.09 -0.26
N LEU A 91 2.80 9.80 0.08
CA LEU A 91 1.77 9.44 -0.89
C LEU A 91 0.85 10.64 -1.18
N VAL A 92 0.38 10.73 -2.42
CA VAL A 92 -0.66 11.66 -2.86
C VAL A 92 -1.66 10.88 -3.69
N ALA A 93 -2.95 11.04 -3.42
CA ALA A 93 -3.99 10.39 -4.22
C ALA A 93 -4.03 10.96 -5.64
N MET A 94 -4.12 10.07 -6.63
CA MET A 94 -4.26 10.40 -8.04
C MET A 94 -5.66 10.00 -8.49
N LYS A 95 -6.31 10.89 -9.25
CA LYS A 95 -7.59 10.60 -9.92
C LYS A 95 -7.34 10.37 -11.40
N ASN A 96 -8.26 9.69 -12.10
CA ASN A 96 -8.21 9.49 -13.55
C ASN A 96 -6.88 8.88 -14.03
N THR A 97 -6.21 8.10 -13.19
CA THR A 97 -4.89 7.52 -13.47
C THR A 97 -5.01 6.01 -13.32
N LYS A 98 -4.66 5.27 -14.38
CA LYS A 98 -4.47 3.81 -14.33
C LYS A 98 -2.99 3.49 -14.35
N ILE A 99 -2.63 2.40 -13.68
CA ILE A 99 -1.27 1.85 -13.75
C ILE A 99 -1.22 0.64 -14.69
N VAL A 100 -0.01 0.34 -15.18
CA VAL A 100 0.29 -0.92 -15.87
C VAL A 100 1.06 -1.81 -14.90
N HIS A 101 0.49 -2.95 -14.53
CA HIS A 101 1.17 -3.94 -13.69
C HIS A 101 0.62 -5.33 -13.95
N LYS A 102 1.49 -6.30 -14.26
CA LYS A 102 1.11 -7.69 -14.60
C LYS A 102 0.23 -8.42 -13.58
N SER A 103 0.31 -8.05 -12.30
CA SER A 103 -0.50 -8.67 -11.24
C SER A 103 -1.79 -7.92 -10.90
N ILE A 104 -2.17 -6.88 -11.65
CA ILE A 104 -3.33 -6.04 -11.30
C ILE A 104 -4.63 -6.86 -11.18
N ASP A 105 -4.84 -7.81 -12.10
CA ASP A 105 -6.03 -8.67 -12.15
C ASP A 105 -6.10 -9.70 -11.01
N ALA A 106 -5.01 -9.88 -10.25
CA ALA A 106 -5.04 -10.72 -9.06
C ALA A 106 -5.76 -10.03 -7.89
N TYR A 107 -5.86 -8.69 -7.91
CA TYR A 107 -6.36 -7.88 -6.79
C TYR A 107 -7.67 -7.15 -7.10
N PHE A 108 -7.93 -6.83 -8.37
CA PHE A 108 -9.02 -5.95 -8.78
C PHE A 108 -9.90 -6.56 -9.87
N ASP A 109 -11.20 -6.27 -9.84
CA ASP A 109 -12.18 -6.68 -10.86
C ASP A 109 -12.35 -5.63 -11.97
N GLY A 110 -11.87 -4.40 -11.74
CA GLY A 110 -12.00 -3.31 -12.69
C GLY A 110 -11.48 -1.98 -12.17
N PHE A 111 -11.84 -0.91 -12.89
CA PHE A 111 -11.48 0.46 -12.56
C PHE A 111 -12.66 1.37 -12.91
N ASP A 112 -13.12 2.18 -11.95
CA ASP A 112 -14.35 2.97 -12.06
C ASP A 112 -14.14 4.39 -12.65
N GLY A 113 -12.90 4.72 -13.02
CA GLY A 113 -12.52 6.07 -13.48
C GLY A 113 -11.71 6.84 -12.43
N ALA A 114 -11.88 6.54 -11.15
CA ALA A 114 -11.17 7.17 -10.04
C ALA A 114 -10.22 6.19 -9.33
N GLN A 115 -10.66 4.94 -9.10
CA GLN A 115 -9.95 3.93 -8.34
C GLN A 115 -10.21 2.51 -8.90
N TYR A 116 -9.39 1.57 -8.50
CA TYR A 116 -9.61 0.15 -8.82
C TYR A 116 -10.66 -0.44 -7.88
N ILE A 117 -11.50 -1.32 -8.43
CA ILE A 117 -12.56 -2.03 -7.70
C ILE A 117 -11.93 -3.30 -7.09
N PRO A 118 -11.74 -3.39 -5.76
CA PRO A 118 -11.07 -4.53 -5.13
C PRO A 118 -11.90 -5.79 -5.29
N LYS A 119 -11.25 -6.93 -5.50
CA LYS A 119 -11.90 -8.25 -5.46
C LYS A 119 -12.51 -8.54 -4.09
N GLU A 120 -13.48 -9.45 -4.04
CA GLU A 120 -14.11 -9.87 -2.79
C GLU A 120 -13.10 -10.30 -1.72
N SER A 121 -12.06 -11.04 -2.11
CA SER A 121 -10.98 -11.44 -1.19
C SER A 121 -10.30 -10.24 -0.51
N LEU A 122 -10.08 -9.15 -1.25
CA LEU A 122 -9.45 -7.95 -0.72
C LEU A 122 -10.45 -7.12 0.11
N ARG A 123 -11.71 -7.02 -0.34
CA ARG A 123 -12.79 -6.39 0.46
C ARG A 123 -13.01 -7.09 1.80
N ASN A 124 -12.92 -8.42 1.84
CA ASN A 124 -13.05 -9.19 3.08
C ASN A 124 -11.89 -8.93 4.05
N LEU A 125 -10.68 -8.63 3.54
CA LEU A 125 -9.53 -8.24 4.37
C LEU A 125 -9.58 -6.78 4.82
N TYR A 126 -10.23 -5.91 4.06
CA TYR A 126 -10.33 -4.48 4.34
C TYR A 126 -11.81 -4.03 4.28
N PRO A 127 -12.67 -4.50 5.20
CA PRO A 127 -14.13 -4.31 5.10
C PRO A 127 -14.60 -2.87 5.32
N ASP A 128 -13.74 -2.00 5.85
CA ASP A 128 -14.02 -0.59 6.11
C ASP A 128 -13.47 0.36 5.02
N ASP A 129 -12.95 -0.21 3.92
CA ASP A 129 -12.45 0.50 2.74
C ASP A 129 -13.53 0.80 1.69
#